data_AF-A0A950PSJ3-F1
#
_entry.id   AF-A0A950PSJ3-F1
#
_cell.length_a   1.000
_cell.length_b   1.000
_cell.length_c   1.000
_cell.angle_alpha   90.00
_cell.angle_beta   90.00
_cell.angle_gamma   90.00
#
_symmetry.space_group_name_H-M   'P 1'
#
loop_
_entity.id
_entity.type
_entity.pdbx_description
1 polymer ?
#
loop_
_entity_poly.entity_id
_entity_poly.type
_entity_poly.pdbx_seq_one_letter_code
_entity_poly.pdbx_strand_id
1 'polypeptide(L)' 'MGHQRVTTLNLEVVQADPEREIVLIKGALPGPRGGVVLLRNAVKQPVREAG' A
#
# COMPACT_ATOMS: atom_id res chain seq x y z
N MET A 1 -9.93 19.69 9.85
CA MET A 1 -9.59 18.70 8.80
C MET A 1 -8.21 18.13 9.14
N GLY A 2 -7.97 16.80 9.11
CA GLY A 2 -6.63 16.25 9.43
C GLY A 2 -6.52 14.94 10.21
N HIS A 3 -7.64 14.34 10.65
CA HIS A 3 -7.64 13.08 11.42
C HIS A 3 -8.62 12.05 10.85
N GLN A 4 -8.64 11.87 9.53
CA GLN A 4 -9.49 10.87 8.89
C GLN A 4 -8.66 9.70 8.37
N ARG A 5 -9.20 8.49 8.52
CA ARG A 5 -8.62 7.28 7.95
C ARG A 5 -8.78 7.30 6.44
N VAL A 6 -7.68 7.49 5.73
CA VAL A 6 -7.64 7.43 4.26
C VAL A 6 -7.14 6.04 3.83
N THR A 7 -7.81 5.43 2.84
CA THR A 7 -7.34 4.20 2.21
C THR A 7 -6.97 4.49 0.77
N THR A 8 -5.69 4.40 0.44
CA THR A 8 -5.24 4.40 -0.96
C THR A 8 -5.41 2.99 -1.53
N LEU A 9 -6.11 2.87 -2.64
CA LEU A 9 -6.39 1.60 -3.31
C LEU A 9 -5.43 1.38 -4.48
N ASN A 10 -5.31 0.12 -4.92
CA ASN A 10 -4.53 -0.28 -6.10
C ASN A 10 -3.04 0.08 -6.03
N LEU A 11 -2.46 0.08 -4.84
CA LEU A 11 -1.02 0.17 -4.68
C LEU A 11 -0.37 -1.17 -5.04
N GLU A 12 0.76 -1.10 -5.74
CA GLU A 12 1.52 -2.27 -6.19
C GLU A 12 2.65 -2.56 -5.19
N VAL A 13 2.76 -3.81 -4.74
CA VAL A 13 3.90 -4.28 -3.95
C VAL A 13 5.01 -4.66 -4.93
N VAL A 14 6.11 -3.91 -4.91
CA VAL A 14 7.23 -4.11 -5.85
C VAL A 14 8.15 -5.21 -5.34
N GLN A 15 8.40 -5.23 -4.04
CA GLN A 15 9.30 -6.20 -3.41
C GLN A 15 8.94 -6.36 -1.94
N ALA A 16 9.06 -7.58 -1.43
CA ALA A 16 9.00 -7.89 0.00
C ALA A 16 10.32 -8.54 0.39
N ASP A 17 10.98 -7.99 1.41
CA ASP A 17 12.22 -8.53 1.96
C ASP A 17 11.93 -9.00 3.40
N PRO A 18 11.79 -10.33 3.61
CA PRO A 18 11.50 -10.88 4.93
C PRO A 18 12.70 -10.84 5.87
N GLU A 19 13.93 -10.74 5.37
CA GLU A 19 15.13 -10.69 6.22
C GLU A 19 15.24 -9.34 6.94
N ARG A 20 14.78 -8.28 6.28
CA ARG A 20 14.75 -6.91 6.82
C ARG A 20 13.37 -6.52 7.37
N GLU A 21 12.39 -7.41 7.27
CA GLU A 21 10.97 -7.15 7.60
C GLU A 21 10.41 -5.90 6.90
N ILE A 22 10.81 -5.65 5.65
CA ILE A 22 10.37 -4.48 4.87
C ILE A 22 9.53 -4.88 3.65
N VAL A 23 8.57 -4.03 3.33
CA VAL A 23 7.74 -4.14 2.11
C VAL A 23 7.84 -2.84 1.32
N LEU A 24 8.26 -2.96 0.07
CA LEU A 24 8.40 -1.86 -0.88
C LEU A 24 7.11 -1.72 -1.69
N ILE A 25 6.45 -0.57 -1.53
CA ILE A 25 5.17 -0.27 -2.18
C ILE A 25 5.38 0.88 -3.17
N LYS A 26 4.90 0.70 -4.40
CA LYS A 26 4.89 1.76 -5.42
C LYS A 26 3.76 2.72 -5.16
N GLY A 27 4.09 4.00 -4.97
CA GLY A 27 3.12 5.08 -4.80
C GLY A 27 3.31 5.83 -3.49
N ALA A 28 2.27 6.57 -3.07
CA ALA A 28 2.27 7.38 -1.87
C ALA A 28 1.27 6.86 -0.84
N LEU A 29 1.73 6.71 0.42
CA LEU A 29 0.86 6.45 1.56
C LEU A 29 0.53 7.78 2.27
N PRO A 30 -0.76 8.07 2.53
CA PRO A 30 -1.17 9.26 3.24
C PRO A 30 -0.84 9.13 4.72
N GLY A 31 -0.13 10.11 5.27
CA GLY A 31 0.25 10.14 6.68
C GLY A 31 1.72 10.53 6.87
N PRO A 32 2.12 10.86 8.11
CA PRO A 32 3.52 11.14 8.43
C PRO A 32 4.37 9.86 8.38
N ARG A 33 5.68 10.03 8.17
CA ARG A 33 6.66 8.94 8.26
C ARG A 33 6.69 8.38 9.69
N GLY A 34 6.78 7.06 9.83
CA GLY A 34 6.76 6.37 11.13
C GLY A 34 5.37 6.16 11.74
N GLY A 35 4.30 6.54 11.03
CA GLY A 35 2.93 6.22 11.43
C GLY A 35 2.58 4.74 11.24
N VAL A 36 1.59 4.26 11.99
CA VAL A 36 1.04 2.91 11.82
C VAL A 36 0.13 2.87 10.61
N VAL A 37 0.31 1.88 9.75
CA VAL A 37 -0.52 1.65 8.56
C VAL A 37 -1.15 0.26 8.60
N LEU A 38 -2.33 0.12 8.02
CA LEU A 38 -3.00 -1.18 7.87
C LEU A 38 -2.85 -1.66 6.43
N LEU A 39 -2.06 -2.71 6.23
CA LEU A 39 -2.01 -3.44 4.96
C LEU A 39 -3.14 -4.49 4.91
N ARG A 40 -3.85 -4.54 3.79
CA ARG A 40 -4.87 -5.55 3.50
C ARG A 40 -4.89 -5.86 2.00
N ASN A 41 -5.38 -7.04 1.64
CA ASN A 41 -5.57 -7.40 0.24
C ASN A 41 -6.50 -6.41 -0.46
N ALA A 42 -6.16 -6.07 -1.70
CA ALA A 42 -6.97 -5.18 -2.52
C ALA A 42 -8.32 -5.84 -2.84
N VAL A 43 -9.41 -5.14 -2.52
CA VAL A 43 -10.78 -5.61 -2.81
C VAL A 43 -11.09 -5.48 -4.31
N LYS A 44 -10.50 -4.48 -4.96
CA LYS A 44 -10.58 -4.28 -6.41
C LYS A 44 -9.29 -4.78 -7.02
N GLN A 45 -9.37 -5.79 -7.88
CA GLN A 45 -8.22 -6.16 -8.69
C GLN A 45 -8.03 -5.10 -9.77
N PRO A 46 -6.80 -4.63 -10.03
CA PRO A 46 -6.54 -3.88 -11.25
C PRO A 46 -6.94 -4.78 -12.42
N VAL A 47 -7.67 -4.22 -13.39
CA VAL A 47 -7.97 -4.93 -14.64
C VAL A 47 -6.62 -5.26 -15.25
N ARG A 48 -6.19 -6.52 -15.12
CA ARG A 48 -5.07 -7.03 -15.90
C ARG A 48 -5.61 -7.09 -17.32
N GLU A 49 -5.14 -6.19 -18.18
CA GLU A 49 -5.26 -6.43 -19.61
C GLU A 49 -4.55 -7.76 -19.87
N ALA A 50 -5.36 -8.77 -20.19
CA ALA A 50 -4.87 -10.05 -20.64
C ALA A 50 -4.11 -9.79 -21.93
N GLY A 51 -2.80 -10.03 -21.89
CA GLY A 51 -2.00 -10.22 -23.10
C GLY A 51 -2.39 -11.49 -23.83
#